data_AF-A0A7V5XH19-F1
#
_entry.id   AF-A0A7V5XH19-F1
#
_cell.length_a   1.000
_cell.length_b   1.000
_cell.length_c   1.000
_cell.angle_alpha   90.00
_cell.angle_beta   90.00
_cell.angle_gamma   90.00
#
_symmetry.space_group_name_H-M   'P 1'
#
loop_
_entity.id
_entity.type
_entity.pdbx_description
1 polymer ?
#
loop_
_entity_poly.entity_id
_entity_poly.type
_entity_poly.pdbx_seq_one_letter_code
_entity_poly.pdbx_strand_id
1 'polypeptide(L)'
;MKYLVLLISFLLFFFSPFSVKADKFFHYQFFERYDPNTEIFIKGKIKRIWVLPKHELVILDVERERKIYNVVVGPLWFVNEENIKIEPGEEIFIKGSKFFSEEGEIFILSKSLYLINKNQVYHFRDKDFKPLWKKKKLKRF
;
A
#
# COMPACT_ATOMS: atom_id res chain seq x y z
N MET A 1 -42.79 11.59 33.07
CA MET A 1 -42.47 10.48 32.14
C MET A 1 -42.00 10.93 30.75
N LYS A 2 -42.63 11.90 30.09
CA LYS A 2 -42.22 12.35 28.73
C LYS A 2 -40.76 12.83 28.62
N TYR A 3 -40.26 13.58 29.61
CA TYR A 3 -38.88 14.10 29.62
C TYR A 3 -37.81 13.04 29.89
N LEU A 4 -38.16 11.94 30.59
CA LEU A 4 -37.24 10.83 30.90
C LEU A 4 -36.92 10.01 29.64
N VAL A 5 -37.92 9.82 28.77
CA VAL A 5 -37.75 9.11 27.48
C VAL A 5 -36.87 9.93 26.51
N LEU A 6 -37.03 11.26 26.51
CA LEU A 6 -36.20 12.17 25.71
C LEU A 6 -34.73 12.14 26.15
N LEU A 7 -34.47 12.15 27.47
CA LEU A 7 -33.11 12.07 28.04
C LEU A 7 -32.42 10.74 27.71
N ILE A 8 -33.15 9.62 27.74
CA ILE A 8 -32.64 8.29 27.39
C ILE A 8 -32.31 8.20 25.89
N SER A 9 -33.11 8.79 25.01
CA SER A 9 -32.80 8.82 23.57
C SER A 9 -31.57 9.68 23.25
N PHE A 10 -31.32 10.74 24.03
CA PHE A 10 -30.17 11.62 23.87
C PHE A 10 -28.88 10.91 24.32
N LEU A 11 -28.93 10.13 25.41
CA LEU A 11 -27.78 9.33 25.86
C LEU A 11 -27.39 8.22 24.86
N LEU A 12 -28.37 7.56 24.24
CA LEU A 12 -28.10 6.48 23.28
C LEU A 12 -27.37 6.95 22.00
N PHE A 13 -27.43 8.25 21.68
CA PHE A 13 -26.71 8.83 20.54
C PHE A 13 -25.24 9.15 20.84
N PHE A 14 -24.89 9.44 22.10
CA PHE A 14 -23.50 9.68 22.53
C PHE A 14 -22.73 8.38 22.79
N PHE A 15 -23.44 7.27 23.07
CA PHE A 15 -22.84 5.96 23.35
C PHE A 15 -22.81 5.02 22.14
N SER A 16 -23.27 5.44 20.95
CA SER A 16 -23.02 4.65 19.74
C SER A 16 -21.56 4.83 19.31
N PRO A 17 -20.71 3.79 19.32
CA PRO A 17 -19.37 3.87 18.75
C PRO A 17 -19.52 3.91 17.24
N PHE A 18 -19.62 5.11 16.65
CA PHE A 18 -19.43 5.29 15.21
C PHE A 18 -17.93 5.15 14.88
N SER A 19 -17.39 3.94 15.06
CA SER A 19 -15.99 3.60 14.80
C SER A 19 -15.87 2.83 13.49
N VAL A 20 -16.23 3.46 12.35
CA VAL A 20 -16.11 2.78 11.02
C VAL A 20 -15.60 3.73 9.91
N LYS A 21 -14.57 4.56 10.15
CA LYS A 21 -14.06 5.44 9.07
C LYS A 21 -12.54 5.46 8.78
N ALA A 22 -11.67 4.98 9.68
CA ALA A 22 -10.23 5.07 9.44
C ALA A 22 -9.70 3.97 8.47
N ASP A 23 -10.07 2.70 8.67
CA ASP A 23 -9.51 1.58 7.90
C ASP A 23 -9.94 1.59 6.42
N LYS A 24 -11.21 1.91 6.15
CA LYS A 24 -11.76 1.99 4.78
C LYS A 24 -11.11 3.09 3.94
N PHE A 25 -10.78 4.20 4.58
CA PHE A 25 -10.17 5.35 3.94
C PHE A 25 -8.71 5.09 3.57
N PHE A 26 -7.95 4.51 4.49
CA PHE A 26 -6.59 4.03 4.23
C PHE A 26 -6.56 2.98 3.11
N HIS A 27 -7.51 2.03 3.14
CA HIS A 27 -7.59 1.00 2.12
C HIS A 27 -7.70 1.60 0.73
N TYR A 28 -8.56 2.62 0.59
CA TYR A 28 -8.69 3.34 -0.65
C TYR A 28 -7.37 4.02 -1.04
N GLN A 29 -6.75 4.75 -0.12
CA GLN A 29 -5.55 5.57 -0.36
C GLN A 29 -4.40 4.79 -1.04
N PHE A 30 -3.99 3.64 -0.49
CA PHE A 30 -2.82 2.90 -1.00
C PHE A 30 -3.16 1.64 -1.81
N PHE A 31 -4.31 1.01 -1.56
CA PHE A 31 -4.63 -0.29 -2.17
C PHE A 31 -5.50 -0.18 -3.41
N GLU A 32 -6.25 0.91 -3.59
CA GLU A 32 -7.19 1.03 -4.71
C GLU A 32 -6.86 2.13 -5.72
N ARG A 33 -5.90 3.02 -5.44
CA ARG A 33 -5.58 4.19 -6.29
C ARG A 33 -4.51 3.94 -7.34
N TYR A 34 -4.36 2.71 -7.82
CA TYR A 34 -3.51 2.47 -8.98
C TYR A 34 -4.17 3.08 -10.22
N ASP A 35 -3.48 3.99 -10.89
CA ASP A 35 -3.94 4.62 -12.12
C ASP A 35 -3.02 4.23 -13.31
N PRO A 36 -3.49 3.42 -14.27
CA PRO A 36 -2.67 3.04 -15.42
C PRO A 36 -2.24 4.24 -16.28
N ASN A 37 -2.92 5.39 -16.22
CA ASN A 37 -2.53 6.59 -16.97
C ASN A 37 -1.29 7.28 -16.39
N THR A 38 -0.91 6.96 -15.16
CA THR A 38 0.29 7.48 -14.49
C THR A 38 1.38 6.42 -14.35
N GLU A 39 1.24 5.30 -15.08
CA GLU A 39 2.19 4.19 -15.08
C GLU A 39 3.53 4.63 -15.65
N ILE A 40 4.60 4.32 -14.93
CA ILE A 40 5.98 4.61 -15.30
C ILE A 40 6.85 3.37 -15.11
N PHE A 41 7.98 3.39 -15.82
CA PHE A 41 9.06 2.43 -15.64
C PHE A 41 10.23 3.10 -14.94
N ILE A 42 10.72 2.45 -13.88
CA ILE A 42 11.90 2.91 -13.13
C ILE A 42 12.95 1.81 -13.20
N LYS A 43 14.07 2.09 -13.84
CA LYS A 43 15.31 1.34 -13.65
C LYS A 43 16.13 2.05 -12.58
N GLY A 44 16.53 1.35 -11.53
CA GLY A 44 17.28 1.97 -10.43
C GLY A 44 17.88 0.96 -9.47
N LYS A 45 18.58 1.47 -8.46
CA LYS A 45 19.24 0.68 -7.41
C LYS A 45 18.52 0.89 -6.08
N ILE A 46 18.25 -0.20 -5.35
CA ILE A 46 17.65 -0.12 -4.03
C ILE A 46 18.67 0.43 -3.05
N LYS A 47 18.33 1.51 -2.34
CA LYS A 47 19.19 2.11 -1.30
C LYS A 47 18.79 1.67 0.09
N ARG A 48 17.48 1.61 0.34
CA ARG A 48 16.93 1.29 1.65
C ARG A 48 15.61 0.54 1.47
N ILE A 49 15.35 -0.35 2.40
CA ILE A 49 14.07 -1.04 2.58
C ILE A 49 13.59 -0.69 3.97
N TRP A 50 12.34 -0.25 4.09
CA TRP A 50 11.77 0.12 5.37
C TRP A 50 10.28 -0.18 5.40
N VAL A 51 9.72 -0.26 6.60
CA VAL A 51 8.31 -0.50 6.81
C VAL A 51 7.68 0.80 7.28
N LEU A 52 6.67 1.27 6.56
CA LEU A 52 5.89 2.44 6.95
C LEU A 52 5.10 2.11 8.23
N PRO A 53 5.46 2.67 9.40
CA PRO A 53 5.01 2.13 10.70
C PRO A 53 3.50 2.13 10.88
N LYS A 54 2.83 3.18 10.37
CA LYS A 54 1.38 3.35 10.50
C LYS A 54 0.57 2.25 9.79
N HIS A 55 1.17 1.60 8.80
CA HIS A 55 0.43 0.80 7.80
C HIS A 55 1.08 -0.54 7.46
N GLU A 56 2.23 -0.83 8.06
CA GLU A 56 3.03 -2.02 7.79
C GLU A 56 3.29 -2.24 6.29
N LEU A 57 3.41 -1.16 5.51
CA LEU A 57 3.74 -1.23 4.08
C LEU A 57 5.24 -1.29 3.91
N VAL A 58 5.72 -2.25 3.13
CA VAL A 58 7.12 -2.33 2.72
C VAL A 58 7.37 -1.33 1.60
N ILE A 59 8.29 -0.41 1.86
CA ILE A 59 8.72 0.65 0.96
C ILE A 59 10.17 0.41 0.56
N LEU A 60 10.45 0.59 -0.74
CA LEU A 60 11.81 0.61 -1.29
C LEU A 60 12.16 2.04 -1.66
N ASP A 61 13.29 2.52 -1.17
CA ASP A 61 13.90 3.75 -1.67
C ASP A 61 14.76 3.39 -2.87
N VAL A 62 14.29 3.73 -4.07
CA VAL A 62 14.95 3.37 -5.33
C VAL A 62 15.63 4.60 -5.90
N GLU A 63 16.95 4.55 -6.02
CA GLU A 63 17.73 5.62 -6.64
C GLU A 63 17.76 5.46 -8.17
N ARG A 64 17.40 6.54 -8.86
CA ARG A 64 17.61 6.73 -10.29
C ARG A 64 18.05 8.17 -10.53
N GLU A 65 19.16 8.38 -11.25
CA GLU A 65 19.63 9.73 -11.63
C GLU A 65 19.74 10.70 -10.43
N ARG A 66 20.27 10.21 -9.29
CA ARG A 66 20.40 10.96 -8.01
C ARG A 66 19.07 11.36 -7.36
N LYS A 67 17.93 10.84 -7.82
CA LYS A 67 16.61 11.02 -7.20
C LYS A 67 16.18 9.72 -6.52
N ILE A 68 15.53 9.85 -5.37
CA ILE A 68 14.92 8.73 -4.65
C ILE A 68 13.44 8.66 -4.97
N TYR A 69 12.98 7.47 -5.32
CA TYR A 69 11.57 7.14 -5.54
C TYR A 69 11.12 6.17 -4.45
N ASN A 70 10.05 6.52 -3.73
CA ASN A 70 9.46 5.67 -2.69
C ASN A 70 8.49 4.68 -3.34
N VAL A 71 8.87 3.41 -3.41
CA VAL A 71 8.12 2.37 -4.13
C VAL A 71 7.42 1.47 -3.13
N VAL A 72 6.10 1.40 -3.20
CA VAL A 72 5.26 0.54 -2.33
C VAL A 72 5.21 -0.86 -2.94
N VAL A 73 5.73 -1.86 -2.23
CA VAL A 73 5.73 -3.27 -2.62
C VAL A 73 4.44 -3.95 -2.16
N GLY A 74 4.00 -3.63 -0.96
CA GLY A 74 2.78 -4.15 -0.36
C GLY A 74 2.89 -4.29 1.16
N PRO A 75 1.87 -4.85 1.81
CA PRO A 75 1.90 -5.12 3.24
C PRO A 75 3.02 -6.10 3.62
N LEU A 76 3.63 -5.92 4.78
CA LEU A 76 4.72 -6.75 5.31
C LEU A 76 4.33 -8.23 5.35
N TRP A 77 3.12 -8.54 5.81
CA TRP A 77 2.62 -9.91 5.86
C TRP A 77 2.60 -10.56 4.47
N PHE A 78 2.25 -9.81 3.42
CA PHE A 78 2.22 -10.32 2.04
C PHE A 78 3.63 -10.56 1.52
N VAL A 79 4.54 -9.62 1.77
CA VAL A 79 5.96 -9.75 1.39
C VAL A 79 6.58 -11.00 2.02
N ASN A 80 6.26 -11.28 3.28
CA ASN A 80 6.74 -12.46 4.00
C ASN A 80 6.10 -13.75 3.47
N GLU A 81 4.77 -13.79 3.28
CA GLU A 81 4.06 -14.98 2.78
C GLU A 81 4.48 -15.37 1.37
N GLU A 82 4.68 -14.40 0.47
CA GLU A 82 5.15 -14.66 -0.89
C GLU A 82 6.67 -14.92 -0.97
N ASN A 83 7.38 -14.89 0.17
CA ASN A 83 8.82 -15.06 0.23
C ASN A 83 9.54 -14.11 -0.75
N ILE A 84 9.12 -12.84 -0.80
CA ILE A 84 9.71 -11.82 -1.66
C ILE A 84 11.08 -11.43 -1.09
N LYS A 85 12.15 -11.85 -1.76
CA LYS A 85 13.54 -11.62 -1.35
C LYS A 85 14.15 -10.48 -2.14
N ILE A 86 14.15 -9.29 -1.54
CA ILE A 86 14.70 -8.05 -2.09
C ILE A 86 15.69 -7.48 -1.08
N GLU A 87 16.84 -7.01 -1.54
CA GLU A 87 17.94 -6.52 -0.70
C GLU A 87 18.44 -5.13 -1.13
N PRO A 88 18.91 -4.29 -0.20
CA PRO A 88 19.64 -3.08 -0.57
C PRO A 88 20.83 -3.40 -1.47
N GLY A 89 21.05 -2.56 -2.47
CA GLY A 89 22.12 -2.72 -3.45
C GLY A 89 21.71 -3.43 -4.73
N GLU A 90 20.55 -4.08 -4.79
CA GLU A 90 20.06 -4.72 -6.01
C GLU A 90 19.64 -3.69 -7.07
N GLU A 91 19.94 -4.00 -8.34
CA GLU A 91 19.38 -3.28 -9.49
C GLU A 91 18.07 -3.91 -9.93
N ILE A 92 17.07 -3.05 -10.15
CA ILE A 92 15.70 -3.46 -10.41
C ILE A 92 15.08 -2.66 -11.56
N PHE A 93 14.11 -3.28 -12.22
CA PHE A 93 13.13 -2.58 -13.05
C PHE A 93 11.76 -2.66 -12.39
N ILE A 94 11.14 -1.51 -12.16
CA ILE A 94 9.79 -1.42 -11.62
C ILE A 94 8.86 -0.92 -12.70
N LYS A 95 7.69 -1.54 -12.77
CA LYS A 95 6.51 -1.02 -13.43
C LYS A 95 5.50 -0.63 -12.36
N GLY A 96 5.08 0.62 -12.31
CA GLY A 96 4.17 1.10 -11.27
C GLY A 96 3.55 2.45 -11.58
N SER A 97 2.52 2.84 -10.82
CA SER A 97 1.76 4.08 -11.01
C SER A 97 2.11 5.10 -9.92
N LYS A 98 2.17 6.39 -10.31
CA LYS A 98 2.37 7.49 -9.35
C LYS A 98 1.13 7.67 -8.50
N PHE A 99 1.33 7.88 -7.21
CA PHE A 99 0.29 8.12 -6.23
C PHE A 99 0.70 9.26 -5.30
N PHE A 100 -0.22 10.16 -4.99
CA PHE A 100 -0.05 11.23 -4.02
C PHE A 100 -0.81 10.87 -2.74
N SER A 101 -0.09 10.74 -1.63
CA SER A 101 -0.70 10.67 -0.31
C SER A 101 -1.44 11.98 0.00
N GLU A 102 -2.24 11.96 1.06
CA GLU A 102 -2.98 13.15 1.48
C GLU A 102 -2.07 14.19 2.12
N GLU A 103 -0.97 13.72 2.68
CA GLU A 103 0.15 14.50 3.18
C GLU A 103 1.00 15.09 2.03
N GLY A 104 0.65 14.81 0.76
CA GLY A 104 1.32 15.35 -0.42
C GLY A 104 2.58 14.59 -0.85
N GLU A 105 2.94 13.52 -0.14
CA GLU A 105 4.07 12.67 -0.50
C GLU A 105 3.79 11.85 -1.76
N ILE A 106 4.80 11.71 -2.61
CA ILE A 106 4.70 10.92 -3.84
C ILE A 106 5.23 9.51 -3.58
N PHE A 107 4.39 8.53 -3.89
CA PHE A 107 4.74 7.11 -3.92
C PHE A 107 4.57 6.52 -5.30
N ILE A 108 5.26 5.42 -5.55
CA ILE A 108 5.05 4.57 -6.71
C ILE A 108 4.38 3.29 -6.25
N LEU A 109 3.12 3.09 -6.63
CA LEU A 109 2.41 1.84 -6.39
C LEU A 109 2.93 0.80 -7.38
N SER A 110 3.67 -0.20 -6.90
CA SER A 110 4.26 -1.20 -7.79
C SER A 110 3.20 -2.14 -8.38
N LYS A 111 3.26 -2.39 -9.69
CA LYS A 111 2.52 -3.47 -10.35
C LYS A 111 3.39 -4.72 -10.47
N SER A 112 4.64 -4.54 -10.87
CA SER A 112 5.65 -5.58 -10.90
C SER A 112 7.04 -5.01 -10.68
N LEU A 113 7.93 -5.87 -10.19
CA LEU A 113 9.35 -5.59 -10.00
C LEU A 113 10.16 -6.74 -10.57
N TYR A 114 11.13 -6.42 -11.41
CA TYR A 114 12.09 -7.37 -11.97
C TYR A 114 13.46 -7.14 -11.32
N LEU A 115 13.98 -8.17 -10.64
CA LEU A 115 15.33 -8.23 -10.10
C LEU A 115 16.28 -8.67 -11.21
N ILE A 116 17.16 -7.76 -11.63
CA ILE A 116 18.05 -7.99 -12.79
C ILE A 116 19.02 -9.13 -12.48
N ASN A 117 19.69 -9.08 -11.32
CA ASN A 117 20.74 -10.04 -10.97
C ASN A 117 20.20 -11.46 -10.73
N LYS A 118 18.93 -11.58 -10.34
CA LYS A 118 18.29 -12.88 -10.03
C LYS A 118 17.42 -13.41 -11.18
N ASN A 119 17.29 -12.65 -12.28
CA ASN A 119 16.34 -12.92 -13.37
C ASN A 119 14.93 -13.29 -12.85
N GLN A 120 14.46 -12.57 -11.82
CA GLN A 120 13.24 -12.90 -11.08
C GLN A 120 12.24 -11.75 -11.19
N VAL A 121 10.98 -12.07 -11.48
CA VAL A 121 9.88 -11.10 -11.49
C VAL A 121 8.97 -11.36 -10.29
N TYR A 122 8.60 -10.30 -9.57
CA TYR A 122 7.53 -10.28 -8.59
C TYR A 122 6.36 -9.47 -9.13
N HIS A 123 5.15 -9.99 -8.94
CA HIS A 123 3.91 -9.33 -9.29
C HIS A 123 3.18 -8.94 -8.01
N PHE A 124 2.69 -7.71 -7.96
CA PHE A 124 1.99 -7.16 -6.79
C PHE A 124 0.52 -6.86 -7.10
N ARG A 125 0.19 -6.74 -8.39
CA ARG A 125 -1.16 -6.45 -8.88
C ARG A 125 -1.53 -7.39 -10.02
N ASP A 126 -2.82 -7.67 -10.16
CA ASP A 126 -3.36 -8.48 -11.26
C ASP A 126 -3.56 -7.66 -12.55
N LYS A 127 -4.17 -8.29 -13.55
CA LYS A 127 -4.47 -7.67 -14.85
C LYS A 127 -5.43 -6.48 -14.76
N ASP A 128 -6.26 -6.44 -13.71
CA ASP A 128 -7.23 -5.37 -13.44
C ASP A 128 -6.65 -4.33 -12.46
N PHE A 129 -5.32 -4.34 -12.27
CA PHE A 129 -4.56 -3.45 -11.38
C PHE A 129 -4.89 -3.60 -9.89
N LYS A 130 -5.65 -4.63 -9.51
CA LYS A 130 -6.00 -4.88 -8.11
C LYS A 130 -4.83 -5.52 -7.37
N PRO A 131 -4.53 -5.11 -6.13
CA PRO A 131 -3.47 -5.73 -5.34
C PRO A 131 -3.76 -7.20 -5.05
N LEU A 132 -2.74 -8.06 -5.20
CA LEU A 132 -2.88 -9.50 -5.01
C LEU A 132 -3.23 -9.88 -3.56
N TRP A 133 -2.76 -9.09 -2.59
CA TRP A 133 -3.09 -9.28 -1.18
C TRP A 133 -4.57 -9.08 -0.85
N LYS A 134 -5.34 -8.34 -1.66
CA LYS A 134 -6.78 -8.17 -1.43
C LYS A 134 -7.53 -9.50 -1.59
N LYS A 135 -7.14 -10.32 -2.56
CA LYS A 135 -7.72 -11.66 -2.76
C LYS A 135 -7.32 -12.63 -1.65
N LYS A 136 -6.10 -12.51 -1.12
CA LYS A 136 -5.59 -13.38 -0.05
C LYS A 136 -6.16 -13.05 1.32
N LYS A 137 -6.39 -11.78 1.63
CA LYS A 137 -7.06 -11.38 2.89
C LYS A 137 -8.45 -12.01 3.03
N LEU A 138 -9.20 -12.13 1.94
CA LEU A 138 -10.52 -12.77 1.92
C LEU A 138 -10.48 -14.30 2.15
N LYS A 139 -9.33 -14.96 1.96
CA LYS A 139 -9.16 -16.40 2.25
C LYS A 139 -8.70 -16.68 3.68
N ARG A 140 -8.34 -15.64 4.43
CA ARG A 140 -7.89 -15.74 5.83
C ARG A 140 -9.07 -15.68 6.82
N PHE A 141 -10.29 -15.41 6.35
CA PHE A 141 -11.54 -15.43 7.09
C PHE A 141 -12.44 -16.53 6.53
#